data_AF-A0A315EX75-F1
#
_entry.id   AF-A0A315EX75-F1
#
_cell.length_a   1.000
_cell.length_b   1.000
_cell.length_c   1.000
_cell.angle_alpha   90.00
_cell.angle_beta   90.00
_cell.angle_gamma   90.00
#
_symmetry.space_group_name_H-M   'P 1'
#
loop_
_entity.id
_entity.type
_entity.pdbx_description
1 polymer ?
#
loop_
_entity_poly.entity_id
_entity_poly.type
_entity_poly.pdbx_seq_one_letter_code
_entity_poly.pdbx_strand_id
1 'polypeptide(L)'
;MITAVVSFTLSGLALAATPVDTAHAKKKAPTKQAVKPVAAKSNTHIAKAAPLVAAVPVVAMAVADPKQQDIIADLVHTGRMVCELGNFVTVTPDPESSTRFIVQMKKNTYRMSPVETTTGAVRLEDAQAGAMWLQLQNKSMLMNSKLGQRMADECQSPNQMAVAEAMRLAPPPSLLDAPTFAKK
;
A
#
# COMPACT_ATOMS: atom_id res chain seq x y z
N MET A 1 -56.54 22.67 -2.75
CA MET A 1 -57.24 21.51 -3.34
C MET A 1 -56.34 21.03 -4.47
N ILE A 2 -55.67 19.88 -4.48
CA ILE A 2 -55.92 18.55 -3.90
C ILE A 2 -54.56 17.92 -3.54
N THR A 3 -54.47 17.33 -2.34
CA THR A 3 -53.38 16.48 -1.84
C THR A 3 -53.69 15.02 -2.20
N ALA A 4 -52.67 14.24 -2.60
CA ALA A 4 -52.79 12.77 -2.70
C ALA A 4 -51.62 12.11 -1.97
N VAL A 5 -51.91 11.66 -0.75
CA VAL A 5 -51.08 10.81 0.11
C VAL A 5 -51.49 9.38 -0.17
N VAL A 6 -50.55 8.49 -0.49
CA VAL A 6 -50.79 7.04 -0.50
C VAL A 6 -49.73 6.38 0.38
N SER A 7 -50.11 6.17 1.63
CA SER A 7 -49.46 5.26 2.57
C SER A 7 -50.04 3.86 2.36
N PHE A 8 -49.19 2.85 2.23
CA PHE A 8 -49.57 1.46 2.42
C PHE A 8 -48.68 0.85 3.51
N THR A 9 -49.27 0.68 4.69
CA THR A 9 -48.77 -0.13 5.80
C THR A 9 -49.49 -1.49 5.75
N LEU A 10 -48.77 -2.60 5.85
CA LEU A 10 -49.34 -3.82 6.44
C LEU A 10 -48.27 -4.72 7.08
N SER A 11 -48.63 -5.21 8.26
CA SER A 11 -47.85 -5.90 9.29
C SER A 11 -47.97 -7.44 9.24
N GLY A 12 -47.04 -8.12 9.92
CA GLY A 12 -47.17 -9.48 10.50
C GLY A 12 -45.80 -10.01 10.96
N LEU A 13 -45.43 -10.06 12.26
CA LEU A 13 -45.73 -11.05 13.34
C LEU A 13 -45.60 -12.52 12.89
N ALA A 14 -45.00 -13.49 13.60
CA ALA A 14 -44.14 -13.61 14.80
C ALA A 14 -43.82 -15.13 15.01
N LEU A 15 -42.95 -15.46 15.99
CA LEU A 15 -42.68 -16.79 16.64
C LEU A 15 -41.82 -17.82 15.83
N ALA A 16 -40.90 -18.64 16.38
CA ALA A 16 -40.55 -19.01 17.76
C ALA A 16 -39.09 -19.50 17.87
N ALA A 17 -38.58 -19.51 19.10
CA ALA A 17 -37.30 -20.04 19.56
C ALA A 17 -37.28 -21.57 19.73
N THR A 18 -36.09 -22.17 19.72
CA THR A 18 -35.66 -23.21 20.70
C THR A 18 -34.13 -23.22 20.81
N PRO A 19 -33.58 -23.25 22.04
CA PRO A 19 -32.16 -23.49 22.33
C PRO A 19 -31.88 -24.99 22.44
N VAL A 20 -30.66 -25.42 22.09
CA VAL A 20 -30.14 -26.74 22.50
C VAL A 20 -29.14 -26.51 23.61
N ASP A 21 -29.57 -26.85 24.82
CA ASP A 21 -28.73 -27.02 26.00
C ASP A 21 -28.91 -28.47 26.46
N THR A 22 -27.84 -29.25 26.42
CA THR A 22 -27.69 -30.51 27.14
C THR A 22 -26.39 -30.46 27.95
N ALA A 23 -26.47 -29.70 29.04
CA ALA A 23 -26.18 -30.11 30.40
C ALA A 23 -25.29 -31.34 30.71
N HIS A 24 -24.47 -31.11 31.76
CA HIS A 24 -23.93 -32.02 32.78
C HIS A 24 -22.49 -32.53 32.56
N ALA A 25 -21.54 -32.42 33.51
CA ALA A 25 -21.56 -31.90 34.88
C ALA A 25 -20.12 -31.82 35.45
N LYS A 26 -19.93 -30.91 36.45
CA LYS A 26 -19.13 -31.07 37.69
C LYS A 26 -17.65 -31.50 37.53
N LYS A 27 -16.63 -30.81 38.07
CA LYS A 27 -16.46 -30.27 39.43
C LYS A 27 -15.08 -29.58 39.52
N LYS A 28 -15.05 -28.52 40.35
CA LYS A 28 -13.98 -27.85 41.12
C LYS A 28 -12.51 -28.34 41.02
N ALA A 29 -11.63 -27.35 40.88
CA ALA A 29 -10.18 -27.29 41.18
C ALA A 29 -9.83 -27.57 42.67
N PRO A 30 -8.59 -27.36 43.19
CA PRO A 30 -7.22 -27.32 42.61
C PRO A 30 -6.23 -28.24 43.40
N THR A 31 -5.01 -28.51 42.89
CA THR A 31 -3.91 -29.01 43.73
C THR A 31 -2.55 -28.46 43.33
N LYS A 32 -1.98 -27.66 44.23
CA LYS A 32 -0.55 -27.32 44.31
C LYS A 32 0.24 -28.58 44.65
N GLN A 33 1.40 -28.77 44.04
CA GLN A 33 2.54 -29.42 44.68
C GLN A 33 3.84 -28.95 44.02
N ALA A 34 4.68 -28.31 44.84
CA ALA A 34 6.03 -27.92 44.53
C ALA A 34 6.98 -29.01 45.04
N VAL A 35 7.99 -29.41 44.26
CA VAL A 35 9.23 -30.00 44.78
C VAL A 35 10.42 -29.51 43.94
N LYS A 36 11.50 -29.29 44.68
CA LYS A 36 12.79 -28.60 44.47
C LYS A 36 13.73 -29.16 43.38
N PRO A 37 14.78 -28.39 43.00
CA PRO A 37 15.61 -28.64 41.82
C PRO A 37 16.75 -29.64 42.08
N VAL A 38 17.14 -30.39 41.05
CA VAL A 38 18.38 -31.18 41.02
C VAL A 38 19.30 -30.58 39.96
N ALA A 39 20.45 -30.12 40.40
CA ALA A 39 21.57 -29.75 39.56
C ALA A 39 22.34 -31.01 39.15
N ALA A 40 22.61 -31.18 37.86
CA ALA A 40 23.69 -32.01 37.35
C ALA A 40 24.23 -31.42 36.05
N LYS A 41 25.53 -31.11 36.06
CA LYS A 41 26.31 -30.54 34.94
C LYS A 41 26.49 -31.57 33.83
N SER A 42 26.48 -31.12 32.58
CA SER A 42 27.27 -31.73 31.51
C SER A 42 27.64 -30.67 30.47
N ASN A 43 28.96 -30.49 30.30
CA ASN A 43 29.57 -29.59 29.35
C ASN A 43 29.44 -30.17 27.94
N THR A 44 28.88 -29.40 27.01
CA THR A 44 29.17 -29.56 25.58
C THR A 44 29.21 -28.17 24.93
N HIS A 45 30.39 -27.86 24.41
CA HIS A 45 30.67 -26.69 23.59
C HIS A 45 29.77 -26.70 22.35
N ILE A 46 28.88 -25.71 22.23
CA ILE A 46 28.32 -25.33 20.93
C ILE A 46 28.52 -23.82 20.77
N ALA A 47 29.17 -23.51 19.66
CA ALA A 47 29.69 -22.21 19.28
C ALA A 47 28.61 -21.12 19.35
N LYS A 48 28.98 -20.01 19.98
CA LYS A 48 28.22 -18.76 19.98
C LYS A 48 28.35 -18.12 18.60
N ALA A 49 27.49 -18.51 17.66
CA ALA A 49 27.30 -17.78 16.41
C ALA A 49 26.58 -16.48 16.75
N ALA A 50 27.34 -15.38 16.81
CA ALA A 50 26.77 -14.04 16.84
C ALA A 50 26.04 -13.80 15.50
N PRO A 51 24.79 -13.30 15.49
CA PRO A 51 24.21 -12.84 14.25
C PRO A 51 24.92 -11.52 13.90
N LEU A 52 25.78 -11.55 12.88
CA LEU A 52 26.14 -10.35 12.14
C LEU A 52 24.86 -9.88 11.45
N VAL A 53 24.14 -8.98 12.11
CA VAL A 53 23.11 -8.18 11.45
C VAL A 53 23.88 -7.20 10.58
N ALA A 54 24.13 -7.58 9.34
CA ALA A 54 24.57 -6.65 8.31
C ALA A 54 23.47 -5.60 8.18
N ALA A 55 23.73 -4.40 8.72
CA ALA A 55 22.89 -3.24 8.49
C ALA A 55 22.93 -2.94 6.99
N VAL A 56 21.89 -3.36 6.28
CA VAL A 56 21.63 -2.85 4.93
C VAL A 56 21.43 -1.33 5.07
N PRO A 57 22.20 -0.48 4.38
CA PRO A 57 21.95 0.94 4.42
C PRO A 57 20.60 1.18 3.77
N VAL A 58 19.62 1.61 4.57
CA VAL A 58 18.40 2.23 4.06
C VAL A 58 18.87 3.50 3.36
N VAL A 59 18.87 3.49 2.03
CA VAL A 59 19.20 4.67 1.24
C VAL A 59 18.11 5.70 1.54
N ALA A 60 18.41 6.64 2.43
CA ALA A 60 17.61 7.83 2.62
C ALA A 60 17.69 8.60 1.29
N MET A 61 16.59 8.61 0.53
CA MET A 61 16.53 9.41 -0.68
C MET A 61 16.40 10.87 -0.27
N ALA A 62 17.33 11.70 -0.75
CA ALA A 62 17.35 13.12 -0.45
C ALA A 62 16.15 13.79 -1.11
N VAL A 63 15.51 14.70 -0.37
CA VAL A 63 14.57 15.66 -0.96
C VAL A 63 15.30 16.40 -2.08
N ALA A 64 14.67 16.51 -3.25
CA ALA A 64 15.31 17.12 -4.42
C ALA A 64 15.72 18.57 -4.18
N ASP A 65 16.74 19.06 -4.90
CA ASP A 65 17.02 20.51 -4.94
C ASP A 65 15.80 21.27 -5.48
N PRO A 66 15.50 22.51 -5.03
CA PRO A 66 14.32 23.24 -5.50
C PRO A 66 14.16 23.31 -7.01
N LYS A 67 15.26 23.52 -7.77
CA LYS A 67 15.19 23.55 -9.24
C LYS A 67 14.81 22.19 -9.82
N GLN A 68 15.33 21.11 -9.22
CA GLN A 68 15.02 19.75 -9.66
C GLN A 68 13.58 19.36 -9.29
N GLN A 69 13.05 19.86 -8.17
CA GLN A 69 11.64 19.68 -7.81
C GLN A 69 10.71 20.27 -8.87
N ASP A 70 11.03 21.47 -9.39
CA ASP A 70 10.24 22.11 -10.44
C ASP A 70 10.18 21.25 -11.71
N ILE A 71 11.33 20.74 -12.16
CA ILE A 71 11.40 19.86 -13.34
C ILE A 71 10.59 18.58 -13.14
N ILE A 72 10.65 17.97 -11.95
CA ILE A 72 9.86 16.77 -11.66
C ILE A 72 8.37 17.11 -11.56
N ALA A 73 8.03 18.27 -10.99
CA ALA A 73 6.65 18.73 -10.83
C ALA A 73 5.93 18.85 -12.19
N ASP A 74 6.61 19.36 -13.22
CA ASP A 74 6.08 19.45 -14.59
C ASP A 74 5.79 18.07 -15.22
N LEU A 75 6.47 17.02 -14.76
CA LEU A 75 6.27 15.64 -15.22
C LEU A 75 5.18 14.92 -14.44
N VAL A 76 4.64 15.50 -13.35
CA VAL A 76 3.63 14.84 -12.54
C VAL A 76 2.31 14.79 -13.29
N HIS A 77 1.81 13.58 -13.53
CA HIS A 77 0.46 13.43 -14.05
C HIS A 77 -0.53 13.79 -12.95
N THR A 78 -1.46 14.70 -13.24
CA THR A 78 -2.50 15.17 -12.32
C THR A 78 -3.89 14.70 -12.74
N GLY A 79 -4.86 14.85 -11.85
CA GLY A 79 -6.24 14.41 -12.03
C GLY A 79 -6.58 13.15 -11.25
N ARG A 80 -7.80 12.64 -11.49
CA ARG A 80 -8.30 11.41 -10.90
C ARG A 80 -7.86 10.21 -11.75
N MET A 81 -7.07 9.32 -11.16
CA MET A 81 -6.57 8.10 -11.80
C MET A 81 -7.31 6.91 -11.24
N VAL A 82 -7.89 6.11 -12.13
CA VAL A 82 -8.54 4.85 -11.77
C VAL A 82 -7.45 3.80 -11.57
N CYS A 83 -7.57 3.04 -10.49
CA CYS A 83 -6.62 2.02 -10.06
C CYS A 83 -7.28 0.64 -10.10
N GLU A 84 -6.51 -0.41 -9.81
CA GLU A 84 -7.07 -1.75 -9.68
C GLU A 84 -8.10 -1.85 -8.54
N LEU A 85 -8.90 -2.93 -8.58
CA LEU A 85 -9.91 -3.26 -7.56
C LEU A 85 -10.94 -2.14 -7.31
N GLY A 86 -11.17 -1.28 -8.30
CA GLY A 86 -12.12 -0.16 -8.22
C GLY A 86 -11.66 1.00 -7.33
N ASN A 87 -10.38 1.03 -6.91
CA ASN A 87 -9.82 2.17 -6.21
C ASN A 87 -9.58 3.35 -7.19
N PHE A 88 -9.38 4.53 -6.63
CA PHE A 88 -8.91 5.69 -7.38
C PHE A 88 -8.03 6.57 -6.49
N VAL A 89 -7.08 7.25 -7.11
CA VAL A 89 -6.23 8.25 -6.49
C VAL A 89 -6.39 9.55 -7.25
N THR A 90 -6.57 10.66 -6.54
CA THR A 90 -6.60 11.99 -7.13
C THR A 90 -5.30 12.70 -6.79
N VAL A 91 -4.61 13.20 -7.81
CA VAL A 91 -3.38 13.98 -7.67
C VAL A 91 -3.64 15.40 -8.16
N THR A 92 -3.40 16.40 -7.32
CA THR A 92 -3.57 17.82 -7.68
C THR A 92 -2.36 18.63 -7.23
N PRO A 93 -2.01 19.72 -7.93
CA PRO A 93 -1.05 20.69 -7.41
C PRO A 93 -1.51 21.22 -6.05
N ASP A 94 -0.56 21.53 -5.18
CA ASP A 94 -0.83 22.14 -3.89
C ASP A 94 -1.01 23.66 -4.06
N PRO A 95 -2.16 24.26 -3.70
CA PRO A 95 -2.39 25.70 -3.89
C PRO A 95 -1.46 26.57 -3.03
N GLU A 96 -0.86 26.00 -1.98
CA GLU A 96 0.07 26.72 -1.09
C GLU A 96 1.54 26.56 -1.51
N SER A 97 1.84 25.73 -2.51
CA SER A 97 3.21 25.46 -2.94
C SER A 97 3.25 24.96 -4.38
N SER A 98 3.95 25.69 -5.26
CA SER A 98 4.10 25.35 -6.68
C SER A 98 4.83 24.03 -6.93
N THR A 99 5.58 23.52 -5.94
CA THR A 99 6.39 22.30 -6.09
C THR A 99 5.79 21.09 -5.39
N ARG A 100 4.67 21.24 -4.68
CA ARG A 100 4.03 20.16 -3.92
C ARG A 100 2.73 19.71 -4.56
N PHE A 101 2.33 18.52 -4.17
CA PHE A 101 1.11 17.89 -4.66
C PHE A 101 0.29 17.35 -3.51
N ILE A 102 -1.02 17.47 -3.66
CA ILE A 102 -1.99 16.79 -2.80
C ILE A 102 -2.37 15.49 -3.48
N VAL A 103 -2.09 14.38 -2.80
CA VAL A 103 -2.45 13.03 -3.24
C VAL A 103 -3.53 12.50 -2.31
N GLN A 104 -4.72 12.29 -2.84
CA GLN A 104 -5.89 11.86 -2.09
C GLN A 104 -6.33 10.46 -2.50
N MET A 105 -6.56 9.61 -1.52
CA MET A 105 -7.14 8.28 -1.71
C MET A 105 -8.11 7.97 -0.56
N LYS A 106 -9.37 7.68 -0.90
CA LYS A 106 -10.44 7.44 0.08
C LYS A 106 -10.53 8.61 1.06
N LYS A 107 -10.25 8.37 2.35
CA LYS A 107 -10.27 9.37 3.43
C LYS A 107 -8.90 9.98 3.70
N ASN A 108 -7.85 9.46 3.08
CA ASN A 108 -6.48 9.88 3.33
C ASN A 108 -6.08 10.95 2.32
N THR A 109 -5.42 11.99 2.80
CA THR A 109 -4.88 13.08 2.00
C THR A 109 -3.44 13.28 2.42
N TYR A 110 -2.52 13.28 1.45
CA TYR A 110 -1.09 13.41 1.67
C TYR A 110 -0.60 14.64 0.94
N ARG A 111 0.23 15.45 1.62
CA ARG A 111 0.91 16.57 1.00
C ARG A 111 2.33 16.12 0.67
N MET A 112 2.54 15.79 -0.60
CA MET A 112 3.75 15.14 -1.07
C MET A 112 4.67 16.14 -1.77
N SER A 113 5.98 15.92 -1.59
CA SER A 113 7.04 16.68 -2.29
C SER A 113 7.77 15.77 -3.28
N PRO A 114 8.23 16.29 -4.43
CA PRO A 114 9.07 15.54 -5.36
C PRO A 114 10.39 15.10 -4.73
N VAL A 115 10.82 13.89 -5.08
CA VAL A 115 12.08 13.29 -4.67
C VAL A 115 12.84 12.87 -5.92
N GLU A 116 14.15 13.13 -5.97
CA GLU A 116 14.96 12.75 -7.11
C GLU A 116 15.01 11.24 -7.25
N THR A 117 14.91 10.77 -8.49
CA THR A 117 15.06 9.36 -8.81
C THR A 117 16.15 9.18 -9.86
N THR A 118 16.95 8.15 -9.69
CA THR A 118 17.98 7.79 -10.69
C THR A 118 17.35 7.12 -11.93
N THR A 119 16.16 6.53 -11.78
CA THR A 119 15.45 5.84 -12.86
C THR A 119 14.63 6.78 -13.75
N GLY A 120 14.51 8.06 -13.39
CA GLY A 120 13.68 9.03 -14.10
C GLY A 120 12.17 8.85 -13.89
N ALA A 121 11.75 7.94 -13.02
CA ALA A 121 10.35 7.83 -12.62
C ALA A 121 9.97 8.98 -11.67
N VAL A 122 8.78 9.53 -11.80
CA VAL A 122 8.30 10.56 -10.88
C VAL A 122 8.00 9.90 -9.53
N ARG A 123 8.61 10.42 -8.47
CA ARG A 123 8.38 9.98 -7.09
C ARG A 123 8.02 11.17 -6.23
N LEU A 124 6.87 11.08 -5.56
CA LEU A 124 6.42 12.06 -4.58
C LEU A 124 6.35 11.39 -3.20
N GLU A 125 6.75 12.11 -2.17
CA GLU A 125 6.75 11.59 -0.80
C GLU A 125 6.17 12.55 0.22
N ASP A 126 5.42 11.99 1.15
CA ASP A 126 5.16 12.56 2.46
C ASP A 126 5.87 11.68 3.50
N ALA A 127 7.09 12.05 3.87
CA ALA A 127 7.90 11.31 4.82
C ALA A 127 7.26 11.24 6.22
N GLN A 128 6.47 12.25 6.60
CA GLN A 128 5.79 12.28 7.89
C GLN A 128 4.64 11.27 7.93
N ALA A 129 3.84 11.19 6.88
CA ALA A 129 2.80 10.17 6.76
C ALA A 129 3.36 8.78 6.38
N GLY A 130 4.56 8.74 5.80
CA GLY A 130 5.12 7.52 5.19
C GLY A 130 4.43 7.15 3.89
N ALA A 131 3.86 8.11 3.17
CA ALA A 131 3.17 7.86 1.91
C ALA A 131 4.09 8.19 0.74
N MET A 132 4.14 7.30 -0.25
CA MET A 132 4.96 7.40 -1.44
C MET A 132 4.11 7.15 -2.67
N TRP A 133 4.09 8.11 -3.58
CA TRP A 133 3.47 8.01 -4.88
C TRP A 133 4.55 7.82 -5.95
N LEU A 134 4.40 6.79 -6.77
CA LEU A 134 5.32 6.49 -7.86
C LEU A 134 4.56 6.51 -9.19
N GLN A 135 5.03 7.29 -10.16
CA GLN A 135 4.52 7.27 -11.53
C GLN A 135 5.56 6.68 -12.46
N LEU A 136 5.21 5.53 -13.02
CA LEU A 136 5.93 4.90 -14.11
C LEU A 136 5.24 5.28 -15.43
N GLN A 137 5.87 4.90 -16.54
CA GLN A 137 5.42 5.27 -17.89
C GLN A 137 4.01 4.79 -18.23
N ASN A 138 3.60 3.61 -17.73
CA ASN A 138 2.32 2.98 -18.06
C ASN A 138 1.36 2.82 -16.87
N LYS A 139 1.85 3.02 -15.64
CA LYS A 139 1.04 2.94 -14.41
C LYS A 139 1.68 3.69 -13.25
N SER A 140 0.86 3.99 -12.27
CA SER A 140 1.23 4.61 -11.00
C SER A 140 0.78 3.75 -9.82
N MET A 141 1.40 3.97 -8.68
CA MET A 141 1.04 3.29 -7.43
C MET A 141 1.25 4.18 -6.22
N LEU A 142 0.38 4.01 -5.22
CA LEU A 142 0.48 4.62 -3.91
C LEU A 142 0.91 3.56 -2.89
N MET A 143 1.96 3.84 -2.14
CA MET A 143 2.54 2.94 -1.16
C MET A 143 2.66 3.62 0.20
N ASN A 144 2.44 2.86 1.26
CA ASN A 144 2.88 3.20 2.60
C ASN A 144 4.31 2.65 2.77
N SER A 145 5.31 3.52 2.71
CA SER A 145 6.72 3.16 2.82
C SER A 145 7.11 2.68 4.22
N LYS A 146 6.40 3.13 5.26
CA LYS A 146 6.65 2.70 6.65
C LYS A 146 6.18 1.27 6.91
N LEU A 147 5.07 0.88 6.31
CA LEU A 147 4.48 -0.46 6.46
C LEU A 147 4.87 -1.41 5.31
N GLY A 148 5.53 -0.90 4.26
CA GLY A 148 5.80 -1.67 3.04
C GLY A 148 4.53 -2.11 2.30
N GLN A 149 3.42 -1.40 2.49
CA GLN A 149 2.10 -1.81 1.98
C GLN A 149 1.70 -1.00 0.75
N ARG A 150 1.26 -1.68 -0.31
CA ARG A 150 0.67 -1.05 -1.50
C ARG A 150 -0.79 -0.69 -1.19
N MET A 151 -1.11 0.59 -1.24
CA MET A 151 -2.42 1.14 -0.89
C MET A 151 -3.33 1.22 -2.12
N ALA A 152 -2.76 1.55 -3.27
CA ALA A 152 -3.38 1.45 -4.59
C ALA A 152 -2.31 1.07 -5.61
N ASP A 153 -2.64 0.18 -6.52
CA ASP A 153 -1.79 -0.20 -7.64
C ASP A 153 -2.51 0.00 -8.98
N GLU A 154 -1.72 -0.01 -10.04
CA GLU A 154 -2.18 0.06 -11.43
C GLU A 154 -3.08 1.27 -11.69
N CYS A 155 -2.75 2.38 -11.03
CA CYS A 155 -3.42 3.64 -11.26
C CYS A 155 -2.98 4.20 -12.61
N GLN A 156 -3.94 4.56 -13.48
CA GLN A 156 -3.62 5.06 -14.81
C GLN A 156 -4.26 6.42 -15.05
N SER A 157 -3.43 7.35 -15.49
CA SER A 157 -3.86 8.57 -16.19
C SER A 157 -4.15 8.26 -17.66
N PRO A 158 -4.88 9.14 -18.38
CA PRO A 158 -5.19 8.93 -19.80
C PRO A 158 -3.93 8.70 -20.67
N ASN A 159 -2.84 9.43 -20.41
CA ASN A 159 -1.57 9.24 -21.12
C ASN A 159 -0.97 7.84 -20.84
N GLN A 160 -0.96 7.43 -19.57
CA GLN A 160 -0.44 6.11 -19.19
C GLN A 160 -1.28 4.96 -19.78
N MET A 161 -2.59 5.15 -19.97
CA MET A 161 -3.43 4.15 -20.64
C MET A 161 -2.99 3.95 -22.10
N ALA A 162 -2.73 5.03 -22.83
CA ALA A 162 -2.26 4.95 -24.21
C ALA A 162 -0.88 4.26 -24.31
N VAL A 163 0.04 4.58 -23.39
CA VAL A 163 1.34 3.89 -23.30
C VAL A 163 1.16 2.41 -22.96
N ALA A 164 0.28 2.08 -22.02
CA ALA A 164 -0.01 0.70 -21.64
C ALA A 164 -0.61 -0.10 -22.81
N GLU A 165 -1.50 0.50 -23.61
CA GLU A 165 -2.06 -0.12 -24.81
C GLU A 165 -0.99 -0.35 -25.87
N ALA A 166 -0.15 0.66 -26.15
CA ALA A 166 0.95 0.52 -27.09
C ALA A 166 1.92 -0.59 -26.66
N MET A 167 2.26 -0.68 -25.38
CA MET A 167 3.10 -1.76 -24.84
C MET A 167 2.43 -3.13 -24.90
N ARG A 168 1.09 -3.20 -24.87
CA ARG A 168 0.38 -4.47 -25.07
C ARG A 168 0.43 -4.94 -26.52
N LEU A 169 0.36 -4.00 -27.47
CA LEU A 169 0.43 -4.30 -28.90
C LEU A 169 1.87 -4.60 -29.34
N ALA A 170 2.86 -3.99 -28.71
CA ALA A 170 4.28 -4.16 -28.99
C ALA A 170 5.06 -4.31 -27.66
N PRO A 171 5.05 -5.50 -27.04
CA PRO A 171 5.79 -5.72 -25.81
C PRO A 171 7.29 -5.58 -26.06
N PRO A 172 8.05 -5.06 -25.08
CA PRO A 172 9.51 -5.04 -25.18
C PRO A 172 10.03 -6.47 -25.38
N PRO A 173 11.11 -6.64 -26.16
CA PRO A 173 11.66 -7.97 -26.47
C PRO A 173 11.98 -8.73 -25.19
N SER A 174 11.63 -10.02 -25.15
CA SER A 174 11.87 -10.82 -23.95
C SER A 174 13.37 -10.97 -23.74
N LEU A 175 13.80 -10.93 -22.47
CA LEU A 175 15.21 -11.19 -22.11
C LEU A 175 15.67 -12.61 -22.45
N LEU A 176 14.74 -13.52 -22.75
CA LEU A 176 15.01 -14.92 -23.12
C LEU A 176 15.02 -15.15 -24.63
N ASP A 177 14.52 -14.19 -25.41
CA ASP A 177 14.68 -14.21 -26.86
C ASP A 177 16.13 -13.83 -27.13
N ALA A 178 16.86 -14.69 -27.87
CA ALA A 178 18.30 -14.52 -28.07
C ALA A 178 18.65 -13.07 -28.47
N PRO A 179 19.75 -12.49 -27.95
CA PRO A 179 20.09 -11.12 -28.23
C PRO A 179 20.19 -10.93 -29.74
N THR A 180 19.23 -10.20 -30.30
CA THR A 180 19.39 -9.59 -31.62
C THR A 180 20.41 -8.48 -31.42
N PHE A 181 21.69 -8.85 -31.46
CA PHE A 181 22.77 -7.90 -31.48
C PHE A 181 22.48 -6.92 -32.62
N ALA A 182 22.09 -5.70 -32.26
CA ALA A 182 21.88 -4.62 -33.20
C ALA A 182 23.18 -4.45 -33.98
N LYS A 183 23.15 -4.83 -35.25
CA LYS A 183 24.29 -4.73 -36.15
C LYS A 183 24.56 -3.23 -36.33
N LYS A 184 25.70 -2.78 -35.79
CA LYS A 184 26.20 -1.42 -35.96
C LYS A 184 26.66 -1.18 -37.39
#